data_AF-A0A9D7A873-F1
#
_entry.id   AF-A0A9D7A873-F1
#
_cell.length_a   1.000
_cell.length_b   1.000
_cell.length_c   1.000
_cell.angle_alpha   90.00
_cell.angle_beta   90.00
_cell.angle_gamma   90.00
#
_symmetry.space_group_name_H-M   'P 1'
#
loop_
_entity.id
_entity.type
_entity.pdbx_description
1 polymer ?
#
loop_
_entity_poly.entity_id
_entity_poly.type
_entity_poly.pdbx_seq_one_letter_code
_entity_poly.pdbx_strand_id
1 'polypeptide(L)'
;GFELGLVGLQPIYKSNTPKTPAEADALKKLAANPSQPILTFADGTQVKGLAADFAVTKGCADCHNAHPDSPKKDWKQGDLMGAVIVRFNK
;
A
#
# COMPACT_ATOMS: atom_id res chain seq x y z
N GLY A 1 10.35 -17.65 7.92
CA GLY A 1 9.08 -17.74 7.16
C GLY A 1 8.67 -16.36 6.68
N PHE A 2 7.71 -16.24 5.76
CA PHE A 2 7.26 -14.93 5.26
C PHE A 2 5.74 -14.79 5.25
N GLU A 3 5.28 -13.56 5.40
CA GLU A 3 3.88 -13.15 5.24
C GLU A 3 3.75 -12.30 3.98
N LEU A 4 2.73 -12.55 3.15
CA LEU A 4 2.37 -11.74 1.99
C LEU A 4 1.00 -11.09 2.24
N GLY A 5 0.83 -9.84 1.84
CA GLY A 5 -0.47 -9.18 1.91
C GLY A 5 -0.52 -7.88 1.13
N LEU A 6 -1.68 -7.23 1.20
CA LEU A 6 -1.88 -5.86 0.73
C LEU A 6 -1.79 -4.90 1.92
N VAL A 7 -1.27 -3.70 1.68
CA VAL A 7 -1.22 -2.64 2.68
C VAL A 7 -1.49 -1.29 2.05
N GLY A 8 -2.32 -0.45 2.69
CA GLY A 8 -2.64 0.88 2.18
C GLY A 8 -2.93 1.86 3.32
N LEU A 9 -2.76 3.16 3.06
CA LEU A 9 -3.10 4.23 4.02
C LEU A 9 -4.61 4.47 4.13
N GLN A 10 -5.34 4.16 3.05
CA GLN A 10 -6.79 4.36 2.92
C GLN A 10 -7.44 3.10 2.30
N PRO A 11 -7.24 1.89 2.87
CA PRO A 11 -7.73 0.66 2.26
C PRO A 11 -9.23 0.51 2.46
N ILE A 12 -9.90 -0.17 1.53
CA ILE A 12 -11.31 -0.57 1.69
C ILE A 12 -11.46 -1.52 2.89
N TYR A 13 -10.64 -2.58 2.93
CA TYR A 13 -10.65 -3.53 4.03
C TYR A 13 -9.70 -3.09 5.15
N LYS A 14 -10.23 -2.94 6.36
CA LYS A 14 -9.45 -2.56 7.55
C LYS A 14 -8.30 -3.51 7.88
N SER A 15 -8.35 -4.77 7.43
CA SER A 15 -7.26 -5.73 7.59
C SER A 15 -5.99 -5.34 6.82
N ASN A 16 -6.11 -4.46 5.83
CA ASN A 16 -5.00 -4.02 4.97
C ASN A 16 -4.41 -2.68 5.44
N THR A 17 -4.68 -2.26 6.68
CA THR A 17 -4.00 -1.10 7.26
C THR A 17 -2.55 -1.46 7.65
N PRO A 18 -1.64 -0.47 7.75
CA PRO A 18 -0.28 -0.72 8.17
C PRO A 18 -0.25 -1.33 9.58
N LYS A 19 0.53 -2.41 9.76
CA LYS A 19 0.68 -3.06 11.07
C LYS A 19 1.66 -2.32 11.98
N THR A 20 2.55 -1.53 11.40
CA THR A 20 3.56 -0.75 12.13
C THR A 20 3.66 0.68 11.57
N PRO A 21 4.15 1.64 12.36
CA PRO A 21 4.42 3.00 11.88
C PRO A 21 5.39 3.01 10.68
N ALA A 22 6.39 2.13 10.66
CA ALA A 22 7.36 2.02 9.58
C ALA A 22 6.70 1.63 8.24
N GLU A 23 5.67 0.77 8.24
CA GLU A 23 4.90 0.45 7.04
C GLU A 23 4.11 1.66 6.52
N ALA A 24 3.52 2.45 7.41
CA ALA A 24 2.81 3.67 7.03
C ALA A 24 3.77 4.70 6.42
N ASP A 25 4.95 4.88 7.00
CA ASP A 25 5.95 5.80 6.49
C ASP A 25 6.58 5.32 5.17
N ALA A 26 6.74 4.01 4.98
CA ALA A 26 7.17 3.45 3.70
C ALA A 26 6.15 3.73 2.58
N LEU A 27 4.85 3.60 2.85
CA LEU A 27 3.80 3.96 1.89
C LEU A 27 3.82 5.45 1.53
N LYS A 28 4.04 6.34 2.50
CA LYS A 28 4.20 7.78 2.23
C LYS A 28 5.41 8.07 1.33
N LYS A 29 6.52 7.34 1.55
CA LYS A 29 7.73 7.45 0.70
C LYS A 29 7.47 6.97 -0.73
N LEU A 30 6.77 5.85 -0.92
CA LEU A 30 6.35 5.39 -2.24
C LEU A 30 5.47 6.42 -2.95
N ALA A 31 4.53 7.03 -2.23
CA ALA A 31 3.65 8.07 -2.80
C ALA A 31 4.44 9.31 -3.24
N ALA A 32 5.49 9.68 -2.49
CA ALA A 32 6.34 10.81 -2.80
C ALA A 32 7.33 10.56 -3.95
N ASN A 33 7.60 9.29 -4.29
CA ASN A 33 8.52 8.95 -5.39
C ASN A 33 7.98 7.84 -6.31
N PRO A 34 7.03 8.16 -7.21
CA PRO A 34 6.44 7.19 -8.13
C PRO A 34 7.45 6.49 -9.07
N SER A 35 8.63 7.08 -9.28
CA SER A 35 9.70 6.48 -10.11
C SER A 35 10.45 5.33 -9.42
N GLN A 36 10.29 5.18 -8.10
CA GLN A 36 10.86 4.09 -7.31
C GLN A 36 9.72 3.27 -6.69
N PRO A 37 9.12 2.34 -7.45
CA PRO A 37 7.92 1.61 -7.01
C PRO A 37 8.23 0.49 -6.02
N ILE A 38 9.50 0.27 -5.65
CA ILE A 38 9.90 -0.77 -4.70
C ILE A 38 10.67 -0.12 -3.56
N LEU A 39 10.30 -0.47 -2.32
CA LEU A 39 10.98 0.00 -1.12
C LEU A 39 11.17 -1.18 -0.15
N THR A 40 12.41 -1.41 0.26
CA THR A 40 12.78 -2.41 1.26
C THR A 40 13.33 -1.76 2.51
N PHE A 41 12.95 -2.24 3.69
CA PHE A 41 13.42 -1.71 4.97
C PHE A 41 13.43 -2.78 6.07
N ALA A 42 14.23 -2.54 7.10
CA ALA A 42 14.20 -3.33 8.33
C ALA A 42 13.21 -2.72 9.33
N ASP A 43 12.46 -3.56 10.04
CA ASP A 43 11.51 -3.18 11.07
C ASP A 43 11.59 -4.20 12.22
N GLY A 44 12.38 -3.88 13.24
CA GLY A 44 12.76 -4.81 14.30
C GLY A 44 13.53 -6.02 13.75
N THR A 45 13.01 -7.23 13.98
CA THR A 45 13.60 -8.50 13.49
C THR A 45 13.16 -8.86 12.08
N GLN A 46 12.25 -8.09 11.47
CA GLN A 46 11.73 -8.36 10.14
C GLN A 46 12.45 -7.53 9.07
N VAL A 47 12.57 -8.10 7.87
CA VAL A 47 12.85 -7.35 6.64
C VAL A 47 11.57 -7.29 5.84
N LYS A 48 11.16 -6.09 5.43
CA LYS A 48 9.92 -5.86 4.69
C LYS A 48 10.24 -5.30 3.31
N GLY A 49 9.52 -5.77 2.30
CA GLY A 49 9.55 -5.23 0.94
C GLY A 49 8.16 -4.82 0.51
N LEU A 50 8.02 -3.62 -0.03
CA LEU A 50 6.78 -3.10 -0.59
C LEU A 50 6.97 -2.87 -2.09
N ALA A 51 5.99 -3.31 -2.88
CA ALA A 51 5.83 -2.95 -4.28
C ALA A 51 4.56 -2.11 -4.43
N ALA A 52 4.71 -0.87 -4.90
CA ALA A 52 3.64 0.11 -5.07
C ALA A 52 2.52 -0.42 -5.96
N ASP A 53 1.28 -0.21 -5.52
CA ASP A 53 0.06 -0.55 -6.24
C ASP A 53 -0.66 0.76 -6.59
N PHE A 54 -0.60 1.12 -7.87
CA PHE A 54 -1.20 2.35 -8.40
C PHE A 54 -2.55 2.04 -9.04
N ALA A 55 -3.42 3.05 -9.11
CA ALA A 55 -4.61 3.02 -9.94
C ALA A 55 -4.22 3.02 -11.43
N VAL A 56 -3.77 1.87 -11.95
CA VAL A 56 -3.19 1.74 -13.30
C VAL A 56 -4.19 2.06 -14.42
N THR A 57 -5.49 1.91 -14.13
CA THR A 57 -6.58 2.30 -15.03
C THR A 57 -7.63 3.12 -14.29
N LYS A 58 -8.46 3.85 -15.05
CA LYS A 58 -9.65 4.51 -14.51
C LYS A 58 -10.59 3.56 -13.76
N GLY A 59 -10.70 2.30 -14.20
CA GLY A 59 -11.54 1.29 -13.54
C GLY A 59 -11.12 1.00 -12.09
N CYS A 60 -9.82 1.05 -11.80
CA CYS A 60 -9.30 0.90 -10.44
C CYS A 60 -9.83 2.02 -9.53
N ALA A 61 -9.70 3.27 -9.97
CA ALA A 61 -10.19 4.44 -9.24
C ALA A 61 -11.72 4.44 -9.10
N ASP A 62 -12.45 4.15 -10.17
CA ASP A 62 -13.91 4.21 -10.20
C ASP A 62 -14.54 3.20 -9.22
N CYS A 63 -14.06 1.95 -9.20
CA CYS A 63 -14.57 0.94 -8.28
C CYS A 63 -14.30 1.33 -6.81
N HIS A 64 -13.08 1.77 -6.50
CA HIS A 64 -12.74 2.18 -5.13
C HIS A 64 -13.52 3.42 -4.69
N ASN A 65 -13.74 4.38 -5.59
CA ASN A 65 -14.58 5.55 -5.31
C ASN A 65 -16.05 5.14 -5.09
N ALA A 66 -16.58 4.15 -5.83
CA ALA A 66 -17.94 3.68 -5.64
C ALA A 66 -18.13 2.79 -4.41
N HIS A 67 -17.11 2.05 -3.97
CA HIS A 67 -17.24 1.02 -2.94
C HIS A 67 -17.70 1.59 -1.58
N PRO A 68 -18.81 1.12 -0.97
CA PRO A 68 -19.40 1.71 0.24
C PRO A 68 -18.41 1.92 1.39
N ASP A 69 -17.54 0.94 1.64
CA ASP A 69 -16.57 0.98 2.74
C ASP A 69 -15.27 1.72 2.41
N SER A 70 -15.11 2.28 1.20
CA SER A 70 -13.88 3.00 0.86
C SER A 70 -13.76 4.30 1.67
N PRO A 71 -12.69 4.49 2.45
CA PRO A 71 -12.50 5.72 3.24
C PRO A 71 -12.14 6.92 2.35
N LYS A 72 -11.57 6.67 1.16
CA LYS A 72 -11.22 7.69 0.17
C LYS A 72 -12.07 7.51 -1.09
N LYS A 73 -12.60 8.63 -1.62
CA LYS A 73 -13.64 8.65 -2.67
C LYS A 73 -13.29 9.49 -3.90
N ASP A 74 -12.09 10.04 -3.90
CA ASP A 74 -11.54 10.94 -4.90
C ASP A 74 -10.26 10.38 -5.52
N TRP A 75 -10.13 9.05 -5.60
CA TRP A 75 -9.05 8.38 -6.33
C TRP A 75 -9.07 8.79 -7.80
N LYS A 76 -7.87 8.93 -8.39
CA LYS A 76 -7.63 9.20 -9.80
C LYS A 76 -6.71 8.13 -10.38
N GLN A 77 -6.78 7.94 -11.69
CA GLN A 77 -5.81 7.10 -12.39
C GLN A 77 -4.38 7.63 -12.12
N GLY A 78 -3.49 6.73 -11.74
CA GLY A 78 -2.11 7.04 -11.33
C GLY A 78 -1.91 7.29 -9.84
N ASP A 79 -2.96 7.42 -9.03
CA ASP A 79 -2.82 7.56 -7.58
C ASP A 79 -2.25 6.27 -6.97
N LEU A 80 -1.38 6.40 -5.96
CA LEU A 80 -0.92 5.26 -5.18
C LEU A 80 -2.03 4.78 -4.25
N MET A 81 -2.57 3.59 -4.52
CA MET A 81 -3.65 2.99 -3.73
C MET A 81 -3.13 2.23 -2.51
N GLY A 82 -1.91 1.70 -2.62
CA GLY A 82 -1.25 0.97 -1.55
C GLY A 82 0.02 0.29 -2.05
N ALA A 83 0.30 -0.89 -1.49
CA ALA A 83 1.39 -1.74 -1.93
C ALA A 83 1.07 -3.22 -1.65
N VAL A 84 1.66 -4.10 -2.45
CA VAL A 84 1.90 -5.49 -2.04
C VAL A 84 3.08 -5.47 -1.06
N ILE A 85 2.90 -6.08 0.11
CA ILE A 85 3.94 -6.17 1.13
C ILE A 85 4.33 -7.62 1.39
N VAL A 86 5.65 -7.87 1.45
CA VAL A 86 6.21 -9.11 1.97
C VAL A 86 6.93 -8.80 3.28
N ARG A 87 6.60 -9.52 4.34
CA ARG A 87 7.25 -9.43 5.66
C ARG A 87 8.04 -10.71 5.90
N PHE A 88 9.36 -10.64 5.86
CA PHE A 88 10.24 -11.76 6.12
C PHE A 88 10.68 -11.73 7.58
N ASN A 89 10.36 -12.79 8.31
CA ASN A 89 10.93 -13.03 9.64
C ASN A 89 12.32 -13.63 9.44
N LYS A 90 13.34 -12.99 10.03
CA LYS A 90 14.65 -13.62 10.19
C LYS A 90 14.54 -14.86 11.08
#